data_AF-A0AAW1LTW6-F1
#
_entry.id   AF-A0AAW1LTW6-F1
#
_cell.length_a   1.000
_cell.length_b   1.000
_cell.length_c   1.000
_cell.angle_alpha   90.00
_cell.angle_beta   90.00
_cell.angle_gamma   90.00
#
_symmetry.space_group_name_H-M   'P 1'
#
loop_
_entity.id
_entity.type
_entity.pdbx_description
1 polymer ?
#
loop_
_entity_poly.entity_id
_entity_poly.type
_entity_poly.pdbx_seq_one_letter_code
_entity_poly.pdbx_strand_id
1 'polypeptide(L)'
;MTANGFPPSTSNLIRGGPYALSALAQILIYSAVGEKIVEQTEDIAQVTYEVDWYTNYRPKFRKMLSLIMQRSQKASQITAGGVWYLNMNTFGQILRGSMSLLAFMQTIYANKRN
;
A
#
# COMPACT_ATOMS: atom_id res chain seq x y z
N MET A 1 -27.43 9.26 9.64
CA MET A 1 -27.71 9.42 11.09
C MET A 1 -28.28 8.11 11.59
N THR A 2 -27.47 7.23 12.18
CA THR A 2 -27.99 5.99 12.79
C THR A 2 -28.62 6.33 14.14
N ALA A 3 -29.83 5.87 14.38
CA ALA A 3 -30.65 6.18 15.57
C ALA A 3 -30.01 5.73 16.91
N ASN A 4 -28.93 4.95 16.85
CA ASN A 4 -28.14 4.53 18.00
C ASN A 4 -26.84 5.31 17.96
N GLY A 5 -26.61 6.18 18.94
CA GLY A 5 -25.36 6.91 19.10
C GLY A 5 -24.15 5.97 19.12
N PHE A 6 -22.99 6.49 18.78
CA PHE A 6 -21.73 5.75 18.87
C PHE A 6 -21.54 5.26 20.31
N PRO A 7 -21.35 3.94 20.58
CA PRO A 7 -20.99 2.85 19.66
C PRO A 7 -22.20 2.10 19.05
N PRO A 8 -22.08 1.56 17.82
CA PRO A 8 -23.13 0.75 17.20
C PRO A 8 -23.41 -0.53 18.02
N SER A 9 -24.68 -0.96 18.05
CA SER A 9 -25.10 -2.24 18.66
C SER A 9 -24.18 -3.38 18.19
N THR A 10 -23.74 -4.22 19.14
CA THR A 10 -22.77 -5.30 18.93
C THR A 10 -23.13 -6.18 17.74
N SER A 11 -24.42 -6.41 17.49
CA SER A 11 -24.95 -7.15 16.34
C SER A 11 -24.52 -6.58 14.97
N ASN A 12 -24.57 -5.26 14.79
CA ASN A 12 -24.18 -4.61 13.53
C ASN A 12 -22.66 -4.52 13.40
N LEU A 13 -21.95 -4.36 14.53
CA LEU A 13 -20.49 -4.37 14.58
C LEU A 13 -19.93 -5.74 14.16
N ILE A 14 -20.53 -6.83 14.66
CA ILE A 14 -20.14 -8.21 14.29
C ILE A 14 -20.38 -8.44 12.79
N ARG A 15 -21.44 -7.88 12.22
CA ARG A 15 -21.75 -8.03 10.79
C ARG A 15 -20.83 -7.20 9.90
N GLY A 16 -20.49 -5.96 10.28
CA GLY A 16 -19.68 -5.03 9.47
C GLY A 16 -18.16 -5.15 9.67
N GLY A 17 -17.72 -5.52 10.87
CA GLY A 17 -16.31 -5.63 11.28
C GLY A 17 -15.43 -6.49 10.36
N PRO A 18 -15.83 -7.71 9.96
CA PRO A 18 -14.97 -8.55 9.13
C PRO A 18 -14.70 -7.96 7.74
N TYR A 19 -15.63 -7.20 7.17
CA TYR A 19 -15.42 -6.53 5.88
C TYR A 19 -14.36 -5.44 5.96
N ALA A 20 -14.40 -4.61 7.01
CA ALA A 20 -13.39 -3.59 7.24
C ALA A 20 -12.01 -4.22 7.49
N LEU A 21 -11.95 -5.30 8.27
CA LEU A 21 -10.73 -6.04 8.54
C LEU A 21 -10.14 -6.65 7.26
N SER A 22 -11.00 -7.26 6.43
CA SER A 22 -10.60 -7.85 5.15
C SER A 22 -10.05 -6.79 4.19
N ALA A 23 -10.70 -5.63 4.07
CA ALA A 23 -10.22 -4.54 3.24
C ALA A 23 -8.85 -4.01 3.70
N LEU A 24 -8.65 -3.84 5.02
CA LEU A 24 -7.36 -3.44 5.58
C LEU A 24 -6.29 -4.50 5.33
N ALA A 25 -6.61 -5.78 5.48
CA ALA A 25 -5.69 -6.88 5.22
C ALA A 25 -5.28 -6.95 3.73
N GLN A 26 -6.22 -6.76 2.81
CA GLN A 26 -5.92 -6.70 1.37
C GLN A 26 -4.94 -5.57 1.07
N ILE A 27 -5.20 -4.36 1.55
CA ILE A 27 -4.33 -3.20 1.33
C ILE A 27 -2.94 -3.45 1.92
N LEU A 28 -2.86 -4.02 3.13
CA LEU A 28 -1.59 -4.42 3.77
C LEU A 28 -0.79 -5.40 2.93
N ILE A 29 -1.43 -6.46 2.43
CA ILE A 29 -0.78 -7.48 1.62
C ILE A 29 -0.25 -6.85 0.32
N TYR A 30 -1.07 -6.04 -0.36
CA TYR A 30 -0.64 -5.36 -1.58
C TYR A 30 0.51 -4.39 -1.35
N SER A 31 0.49 -3.60 -0.27
CA SER A 31 1.60 -2.69 0.04
C SER A 31 2.89 -3.43 0.41
N ALA A 32 2.78 -4.51 1.20
CA ALA A 32 3.95 -5.28 1.63
C ALA A 32 4.62 -6.03 0.48
N VAL A 33 3.82 -6.65 -0.39
CA VAL A 33 4.32 -7.33 -1.60
C VAL A 33 4.90 -6.31 -2.58
N GLY A 34 4.23 -5.16 -2.76
CA GLY A 34 4.73 -4.08 -3.61
C GLY A 34 6.11 -3.61 -3.18
N GLU A 35 6.30 -3.33 -1.88
CA GLU A 35 7.57 -2.87 -1.33
C GLU A 35 8.68 -3.93 -1.46
N LYS A 36 8.37 -5.22 -1.25
CA LYS A 36 9.35 -6.30 -1.43
C LYS A 36 9.79 -6.50 -2.87
N ILE A 37 8.87 -6.38 -3.83
CA ILE A 37 9.18 -6.48 -5.26
C ILE A 37 10.09 -5.31 -5.66
N VAL A 38 9.82 -4.12 -5.15
CA VAL A 38 10.64 -2.92 -5.40
C VAL A 38 12.07 -3.12 -4.95
N GLU A 39 12.25 -3.50 -3.68
CA GLU A 39 13.54 -3.70 -3.06
C GLU A 39 14.38 -4.73 -3.84
N GLN A 40 13.78 -5.87 -4.21
CA GLN A 40 14.46 -6.90 -5.00
C GLN A 40 14.81 -6.42 -6.41
N THR A 41 13.93 -5.65 -7.07
CA THR A 41 14.19 -5.21 -8.44
C THR A 41 15.25 -4.11 -8.48
N GLU A 42 15.32 -3.26 -7.45
CA GLU A 42 16.37 -2.27 -7.29
C GLU A 42 17.72 -2.93 -7.05
N ASP A 43 17.78 -3.93 -6.18
CA ASP A 43 19.00 -4.69 -5.88
C ASP A 43 19.52 -5.44 -7.12
N ILE A 44 18.62 -6.11 -7.87
CA ILE A 44 18.95 -6.75 -9.15
C ILE A 44 19.47 -5.70 -10.17
N ALA A 45 18.87 -4.51 -10.22
CA ALA A 45 19.31 -3.46 -11.13
C ALA A 45 20.71 -2.95 -10.76
N GLN A 46 21.02 -2.81 -9.47
CA GLN A 46 22.33 -2.39 -8.97
C GLN A 46 23.41 -3.43 -9.28
N VAL A 47 23.17 -4.70 -8.94
CA VAL A 47 24.12 -5.80 -9.22
C VAL A 47 24.38 -5.92 -10.73
N THR A 48 23.33 -5.74 -11.55
CA THR A 48 23.48 -5.75 -13.00
C THR A 48 24.30 -4.55 -13.50
N TYR A 49 24.18 -3.39 -12.85
CA TYR A 49 24.94 -2.19 -13.22
C TYR A 49 26.44 -2.34 -12.92
N GLU A 50 26.80 -3.01 -11.82
CA GLU A 50 28.20 -3.31 -11.46
C GLU A 50 28.84 -4.39 -12.35
N VAL A 51 28.04 -5.28 -12.94
CA VAL A 51 28.53 -6.28 -13.89
C VAL A 51 28.90 -5.60 -15.20
N ASP A 52 30.06 -5.96 -15.76
CA ASP A 52 30.58 -5.49 -17.04
C ASP A 52 29.81 -6.08 -18.25
N TRP A 53 28.49 -5.83 -18.29
CA TRP A 53 27.53 -6.39 -19.24
C TRP A 53 27.79 -5.91 -20.67
N TYR A 54 28.48 -4.76 -20.79
CA TYR A 54 28.81 -4.10 -22.05
C TYR A 54 30.04 -4.69 -22.75
N THR A 55 30.73 -5.67 -22.15
CA THR A 55 31.92 -6.26 -22.76
C THR A 55 31.68 -7.71 -23.21
N ASN A 56 31.08 -8.57 -22.38
CA ASN A 56 31.04 -10.03 -22.64
C ASN A 56 29.71 -10.63 -23.14
N TYR A 57 28.61 -9.86 -23.19
CA TYR A 57 27.29 -10.44 -23.48
C TYR A 57 26.75 -10.14 -24.88
N ARG A 58 25.99 -11.09 -25.43
CA ARG A 58 25.30 -10.97 -26.72
C ARG A 58 24.39 -9.72 -26.76
N PRO A 59 24.25 -9.05 -27.92
CA PRO A 59 23.46 -7.82 -28.05
C PRO A 59 21.98 -7.97 -27.64
N LYS A 60 21.40 -9.18 -27.79
CA LYS A 60 20.04 -9.47 -27.29
C LYS A 60 19.94 -9.43 -25.76
N PHE A 61 20.96 -9.95 -25.07
CA PHE A 61 21.00 -9.97 -23.61
C PHE A 61 21.20 -8.57 -23.04
N ARG A 62 22.05 -7.75 -23.68
CA ARG A 62 22.23 -6.33 -23.33
C ARG A 62 20.93 -5.53 -23.44
N LYS A 63 20.20 -5.67 -24.55
CA LYS A 63 18.89 -5.01 -24.71
C LYS A 63 17.90 -5.46 -23.64
N MET A 64 17.87 -6.75 -23.31
CA MET A 64 16.99 -7.28 -22.26
C MET A 64 17.34 -6.70 -20.88
N LEU A 65 18.63 -6.62 -20.54
CA LEU A 65 19.10 -6.02 -19.28
C LEU A 65 18.77 -4.54 -19.17
N SER A 66 19.03 -3.73 -20.21
CA SER A 66 18.63 -2.31 -20.19
C SER A 66 17.13 -2.14 -20.05
N LEU A 67 16.32 -3.02 -20.66
CA LEU A 67 14.87 -2.99 -20.55
C LEU A 67 14.42 -3.37 -19.13
N ILE A 68 15.08 -4.34 -18.49
CA ILE A 68 14.85 -4.72 -17.09
C ILE A 68 15.25 -3.58 -16.14
N MET A 69 16.40 -2.93 -16.32
CA MET A 69 16.80 -1.76 -15.53
C MET A 69 15.82 -0.60 -15.69
N GLN A 70 15.47 -0.24 -16.93
CA GLN A 70 14.53 0.85 -17.21
C GLN A 70 13.12 0.53 -16.66
N ARG A 71 12.71 -0.74 -16.71
CA ARG A 71 11.48 -1.20 -16.09
C ARG A 71 11.58 -1.18 -14.58
N SER A 72 12.68 -1.58 -13.97
CA SER A 72 12.89 -1.54 -12.51
C SER A 72 12.76 -0.11 -11.97
N GLN A 73 13.43 0.84 -12.62
CA GLN A 73 13.34 2.26 -12.28
C GLN A 73 11.92 2.86 -12.41
N LYS A 74 11.06 2.28 -13.27
CA LYS A 74 9.67 2.74 -13.49
C LYS A 74 8.60 1.90 -12.79
N ALA A 75 8.86 0.62 -12.53
CA ALA A 75 7.90 -0.33 -11.98
C ALA A 75 7.76 -0.21 -10.46
N SER A 76 8.54 0.68 -9.85
CA SER A 76 8.74 0.70 -8.42
C SER A 76 7.51 1.10 -7.59
N GLN A 77 6.36 1.39 -8.18
CA GLN A 77 5.21 1.82 -7.39
C GLN A 77 3.92 1.20 -7.94
N ILE A 78 3.50 0.09 -7.31
CA ILE A 78 2.16 -0.45 -7.50
C ILE A 78 1.20 0.70 -7.16
N THR A 79 0.49 1.20 -8.16
CA THR A 79 -0.39 2.36 -7.99
C THR A 79 -1.83 1.89 -7.93
N ALA A 80 -2.56 2.20 -6.86
CA ALA A 80 -4.01 2.00 -6.80
C ALA A 80 -4.67 3.03 -7.73
N GLY A 81 -5.26 2.55 -8.82
CA GLY A 81 -6.00 3.37 -9.79
C GLY A 81 -5.19 4.47 -10.50
N GLY A 82 -3.86 4.39 -10.48
CA GLY A 82 -2.97 5.39 -11.12
C GLY A 82 -2.80 6.70 -10.35
N VAL A 83 -3.37 6.83 -9.15
CA VAL A 83 -3.34 8.08 -8.35
C VAL A 83 -2.64 7.89 -7.00
N TRP A 84 -2.74 6.70 -6.40
CA TRP A 84 -2.21 6.44 -5.06
C TRP A 84 -1.15 5.35 -5.10
N TYR A 85 0.06 5.66 -4.64
CA TYR A 85 1.09 4.64 -4.48
C TYR A 85 0.73 3.71 -3.31
N LEU A 86 0.63 2.40 -3.57
CA LEU A 86 0.46 1.38 -2.54
C LEU A 86 1.83 1.12 -1.88
N ASN A 87 2.14 1.94 -0.89
CA ASN A 87 3.29 1.81 -0.01
C ASN A 87 2.77 1.75 1.45
N MET A 88 3.54 1.14 2.35
CA MET A 88 3.31 1.14 3.80
C MET A 88 3.00 2.54 4.37
N ASN A 89 3.63 3.60 3.86
CA ASN A 89 3.36 5.00 4.19
C ASN A 89 1.91 5.40 3.88
N THR A 90 1.40 5.04 2.70
CA THR A 90 0.03 5.35 2.27
C THR A 90 -0.99 4.57 3.10
N PHE A 91 -0.69 3.31 3.42
CA PHE A 91 -1.48 2.52 4.37
C PHE A 91 -1.55 3.20 5.76
N GLY A 92 -0.41 3.67 6.27
CA GLY A 92 -0.34 4.43 7.53
C GLY A 92 -1.19 5.71 7.49
N GLN A 93 -1.19 6.44 6.38
CA GLN A 93 -2.04 7.62 6.20
C GLN A 93 -3.53 7.28 6.21
N ILE A 94 -3.93 6.17 5.56
CA ILE A 94 -5.33 5.69 5.56
C ILE A 94 -5.76 5.31 6.98
N LEU A 95 -4.93 4.58 7.72
CA LEU A 95 -5.21 4.23 9.11
C LEU A 95 -5.32 5.47 9.98
N ARG A 96 -4.40 6.43 9.84
CA ARG A 96 -4.41 7.68 10.61
C ARG A 96 -5.66 8.51 10.32
N GLY A 97 -6.05 8.62 9.04
CA GLY A 97 -7.29 9.28 8.65
C GLY A 97 -8.52 8.60 9.24
N SER A 98 -8.56 7.26 9.19
CA SER A 98 -9.65 6.47 9.78
C SER A 98 -9.76 6.68 11.29
N MET A 99 -8.64 6.60 12.01
CA MET A 99 -8.59 6.84 13.46
C MET A 99 -8.98 8.28 13.82
N SER A 100 -8.54 9.27 13.04
CA SER A 100 -8.91 10.67 13.23
C SER A 100 -10.42 10.89 13.09
N LEU A 101 -11.04 10.30 12.06
CA LEU A 101 -12.49 10.33 11.87
C LEU A 101 -13.25 9.66 13.02
N LEU A 102 -12.75 8.52 13.51
CA LEU A 102 -13.32 7.83 14.66
C LEU A 102 -13.22 8.69 15.93
N ALA A 103 -12.06 9.27 16.20
CA ALA A 103 -11.84 10.16 17.34
C ALA A 103 -12.75 11.40 17.26
N PHE A 104 -12.84 12.02 16.08
CA PHE A 104 -13.74 13.14 15.85
C PHE A 104 -15.21 12.78 16.13
N MET A 105 -15.66 11.62 15.64
CA MET A 105 -17.01 11.14 15.97
C MET A 105 -17.17 10.95 17.47
N GLN A 106 -16.24 10.27 18.14
CA GLN A 106 -16.27 10.08 19.59
C GLN A 106 -16.40 11.40 20.34
N THR A 107 -15.62 12.42 19.96
CA THR A 107 -15.70 13.76 20.55
C THR A 107 -17.07 14.40 20.35
N ILE A 108 -17.64 14.35 19.15
CA ILE A 108 -18.98 14.90 18.87
C ILE A 108 -20.05 14.19 19.72
N TYR A 109 -20.01 12.86 19.80
CA TYR A 109 -20.97 12.10 20.59
C TYR A 109 -20.81 12.35 22.10
N ALA A 110 -19.57 12.47 22.60
CA ALA A 110 -19.31 12.83 23.99
C ALA A 110 -19.81 14.23 24.32
N ASN A 111 -19.61 15.21 23.42
CA ASN A 111 -20.07 16.59 23.60
C ASN A 111 -21.61 16.70 23.59
N LYS A 112 -22.31 15.85 22.83
CA LYS A 112 -23.78 15.82 22.78
C LYS A 112 -24.43 15.22 24.04
N ARG A 113 -23.64 14.56 24.91
CA ARG A 113 -24.10 13.90 26.14
C ARG A 113 -23.97 14.80 27.38
N ASN A 114 -23.21 15.89 27.30
CA ASN A 114 -23.13 16.96 28.30
C ASN A 114 -24.09 18.09 27.95
#